data_AF-A0A1E3X783-F1
#
_entry.id   AF-A0A1E3X783-F1
#
_cell.length_a   1.000
_cell.length_b   1.000
_cell.length_c   1.000
_cell.angle_alpha   90.00
_cell.angle_beta   90.00
_cell.angle_gamma   90.00
#
_symmetry.space_group_name_H-M   'P 1'
#
loop_
_entity.id
_entity.type
_entity.pdbx_description
1 polymer ?
#
loop_
_entity_poly.entity_id
_entity_poly.type
_entity_poly.pdbx_seq_one_letter_code
_entity_poly.pdbx_strand_id
1 'polypeptide(L)'
;YREKGNPHKRSSDSTMMLFEPKADYNVKKPNLSNVLLEQLTTTFKQEPIPEQIFYYIYAVLYSNIYRSKYSEFLKIDFPRIPFTKDFKLFQKMSDLGKELIDLHLLKSEVLGSPISKFQGKGTNFVEKLRYNEKEKKVFINKERYFEGIEDEVWDYQIGGYQVCDKWLKDRKGRILTLDDIRHYCKVATALKKTIEIQKKIDRLYPQIEKDLIEFEKY
;
A
#
# COMPACT_ATOMS: atom_id res chain seq x y z
N TYR A 1 9.18 61.09 39.82
CA TYR A 1 8.01 61.59 40.57
C TYR A 1 6.85 60.63 40.37
N ARG A 2 6.31 60.08 41.45
CA ARG A 2 5.14 59.17 41.48
C ARG A 2 3.87 60.02 41.52
N GLU A 3 2.90 59.73 40.66
CA GLU A 3 1.49 59.85 41.03
C GLU A 3 0.74 58.60 40.55
N LYS A 4 0.10 57.94 41.52
CA LYS A 4 -0.82 56.82 41.30
C LYS A 4 -2.23 57.40 41.23
N GLY A 5 -2.86 57.33 40.07
CA GLY A 5 -4.31 57.42 39.94
C GLY A 5 -4.90 56.02 39.85
N ASN A 6 -5.80 55.66 40.77
CA ASN A 6 -6.70 54.53 40.61
C ASN A 6 -7.93 55.05 39.83
N PRO A 7 -8.48 54.27 38.88
CA PRO A 7 -9.88 53.91 39.09
C PRO A 7 -10.26 52.50 38.60
N HIS A 8 -11.19 51.94 39.36
CA HIS A 8 -11.95 50.74 39.05
C HIS A 8 -12.75 50.82 37.75
N LYS A 9 -12.83 49.65 37.09
CA LYS A 9 -13.92 49.09 36.27
C LYS A 9 -14.51 49.95 35.14
N ARG A 10 -14.20 49.55 33.90
CA ARG A 10 -15.16 49.49 32.80
C ARG A 10 -15.09 48.11 32.15
N SER A 11 -16.26 47.48 32.04
CA SER A 11 -16.49 46.29 31.22
C SER A 11 -16.21 46.62 29.76
N SER A 12 -15.41 45.79 29.11
CA SER A 12 -15.16 45.84 27.68
C SER A 12 -15.62 44.50 27.10
N ASP A 13 -16.86 44.49 26.65
CA ASP A 13 -17.38 43.58 25.64
C ASP A 13 -16.44 43.56 24.44
N SER A 14 -15.54 42.57 24.37
CA SER A 14 -14.93 42.07 23.14
C SER A 14 -14.04 40.87 23.46
N THR A 15 -14.66 39.80 23.94
CA THR A 15 -14.15 38.47 23.57
C THR A 15 -14.89 38.09 22.32
N MET A 16 -14.33 38.50 21.18
CA MET A 16 -14.72 38.03 19.85
C MET A 16 -14.96 36.52 19.93
N MET A 17 -16.18 36.11 19.59
CA MET A 17 -16.54 34.71 19.36
C MET A 17 -15.64 34.16 18.27
N LEU A 18 -14.56 33.51 18.68
CA LEU A 18 -13.61 32.80 17.82
C LEU A 18 -14.11 31.37 17.59
N PHE A 19 -15.40 31.23 17.31
CA PHE A 19 -15.98 30.00 16.81
C PHE A 19 -16.30 30.22 15.34
N GLU A 20 -15.32 29.92 14.50
CA GLU A 20 -15.62 29.55 13.12
C GLU A 20 -16.72 28.48 13.16
N PRO A 21 -17.78 28.59 12.34
CA PRO A 21 -18.73 27.50 12.20
C PRO A 21 -17.93 26.26 11.82
N LYS A 22 -18.01 25.21 12.65
CA LYS A 22 -17.44 23.90 12.34
C LYS A 22 -17.92 23.56 10.94
N ALA A 23 -17.00 23.54 9.97
CA ALA A 23 -17.29 23.12 8.61
C ALA A 23 -18.12 21.84 8.70
N ASP A 24 -19.30 21.83 8.07
CA ASP A 24 -20.13 20.64 7.99
C ASP A 24 -19.23 19.47 7.63
N TYR A 25 -19.25 18.43 8.48
CA TYR A 25 -18.51 17.21 8.24
C TYR A 25 -18.94 16.69 6.88
N ASN A 26 -18.12 16.95 5.85
CA ASN A 26 -18.37 16.47 4.51
C ASN A 26 -18.54 14.94 4.59
N VAL A 27 -19.76 14.47 4.36
CA VAL A 27 -20.05 13.05 4.21
C VAL A 27 -19.11 12.53 3.14
N LYS A 28 -18.32 11.49 3.45
CA LYS A 28 -17.35 10.91 2.51
C LYS A 28 -18.10 10.49 1.25
N LYS A 29 -17.69 11.02 0.09
CA LYS A 29 -18.24 10.65 -1.23
C LYS A 29 -17.22 9.82 -2.01
N PRO A 30 -17.62 8.73 -2.67
CA PRO A 30 -16.75 7.98 -3.57
C PRO A 30 -16.26 8.85 -4.75
N ASN A 31 -14.98 8.72 -5.11
CA ASN A 31 -14.41 9.37 -6.29
C ASN A 31 -14.45 8.42 -7.49
N LEU A 32 -15.66 8.03 -7.90
CA LEU A 32 -15.91 7.15 -9.04
C LEU A 32 -16.89 7.84 -9.99
N SER A 33 -16.68 7.65 -11.30
CA SER A 33 -17.63 8.17 -12.31
C SER A 33 -18.98 7.48 -12.17
N ASN A 34 -20.07 8.24 -12.20
CA ASN A 34 -21.43 7.70 -12.19
C ASN A 34 -21.65 6.73 -13.36
N VAL A 35 -21.09 7.02 -14.54
CA VAL A 35 -21.24 6.15 -15.72
C VAL A 35 -20.55 4.80 -15.53
N LEU A 36 -19.40 4.78 -14.84
CA LEU A 36 -18.75 3.52 -14.46
C LEU A 36 -19.66 2.72 -13.50
N LEU A 37 -20.20 3.37 -12.47
CA LEU A 37 -21.07 2.72 -11.48
C LEU A 37 -22.35 2.17 -12.12
N GLU A 38 -23.01 2.94 -12.98
CA GLU A 38 -24.20 2.53 -13.71
C GLU A 38 -23.93 1.33 -14.61
N GLN A 39 -22.83 1.33 -15.35
CA GLN A 39 -22.49 0.24 -16.25
C GLN A 39 -22.15 -1.05 -15.49
N LEU A 40 -21.40 -0.94 -14.39
CA LEU A 40 -21.12 -2.07 -13.51
C LEU A 40 -22.39 -2.62 -12.86
N THR A 41 -23.27 -1.74 -12.39
CA THR A 41 -24.54 -2.11 -11.76
C THR A 41 -25.47 -2.84 -12.73
N THR A 42 -25.62 -2.32 -13.95
CA THR A 42 -26.41 -2.97 -15.00
C THR A 42 -25.83 -4.34 -15.38
N THR A 43 -24.50 -4.42 -15.56
CA THR A 43 -23.83 -5.67 -15.95
C THR A 43 -23.95 -6.74 -14.86
N PHE A 44 -23.69 -6.37 -13.61
CA PHE A 44 -23.70 -7.31 -12.49
C PHE A 44 -25.09 -7.57 -11.91
N LYS A 45 -26.09 -6.79 -12.32
CA LYS A 45 -27.46 -6.78 -11.77
C LYS A 45 -27.52 -6.48 -10.27
N GLN A 46 -26.48 -5.83 -9.76
CA GLN A 46 -26.35 -5.38 -8.38
C GLN A 46 -25.28 -4.30 -8.31
N GLU A 47 -25.41 -3.39 -7.36
CA GLU A 47 -24.47 -2.29 -7.18
C GLU A 47 -23.24 -2.77 -6.38
N PRO A 48 -22.03 -2.82 -6.99
CA PRO A 48 -20.81 -3.10 -6.25
C PRO A 48 -20.48 -1.94 -5.31
N ILE A 49 -20.03 -2.24 -4.10
CA ILE A 49 -19.57 -1.19 -3.20
C ILE A 49 -18.30 -0.51 -3.76
N PRO A 50 -18.10 0.80 -3.56
CA PRO A 50 -16.94 1.52 -4.11
C PRO A 50 -15.59 0.89 -3.80
N GLU A 51 -15.44 0.31 -2.60
CA GLU A 51 -14.24 -0.39 -2.18
C GLU A 51 -13.95 -1.63 -3.03
N GLN A 52 -14.97 -2.39 -3.45
CA GLN A 52 -14.76 -3.56 -4.32
C GLN A 52 -14.18 -3.16 -5.68
N ILE A 53 -14.64 -2.03 -6.24
CA ILE A 53 -14.09 -1.48 -7.48
C ILE A 53 -12.62 -1.09 -7.27
N PHE A 54 -12.32 -0.39 -6.18
CA PHE A 54 -10.95 -0.02 -5.84
C PHE A 54 -10.03 -1.24 -5.68
N TYR A 55 -10.49 -2.26 -4.95
CA TYR A 55 -9.74 -3.49 -4.74
C TYR A 55 -9.53 -4.26 -6.04
N TYR A 56 -10.56 -4.36 -6.89
CA TYR A 56 -10.46 -4.98 -8.20
C TYR A 56 -9.39 -4.30 -9.07
N ILE A 57 -9.43 -2.96 -9.17
CA ILE A 57 -8.43 -2.18 -9.90
C ILE A 57 -7.02 -2.48 -9.36
N TYR A 58 -6.87 -2.50 -8.03
CA TYR A 58 -5.59 -2.78 -7.38
C TYR A 58 -5.06 -4.17 -7.76
N ALA A 59 -5.92 -5.19 -7.77
CA ALA A 59 -5.55 -6.55 -8.16
C ALA A 59 -5.12 -6.63 -9.63
N VAL A 60 -5.86 -5.98 -10.54
CA VAL A 60 -5.50 -5.95 -11.97
C VAL A 60 -4.12 -5.33 -12.19
N LEU A 61 -3.84 -4.20 -11.52
CA LEU A 61 -2.55 -3.52 -11.61
C LEU A 61 -1.39 -4.34 -11.02
N TYR A 62 -1.67 -5.30 -10.15
CA TYR A 62 -0.68 -6.24 -9.60
C TYR A 62 -0.51 -7.53 -10.41
N SER A 63 -1.30 -7.76 -11.46
CA SER A 63 -1.07 -8.87 -12.38
C SER A 63 0.20 -8.65 -13.20
N ASN A 64 1.13 -9.60 -13.16
CA ASN A 64 2.33 -9.56 -14.01
C ASN A 64 1.96 -9.79 -15.48
N ILE A 65 0.89 -10.54 -15.75
CA ILE A 65 0.38 -10.74 -17.12
C ILE A 65 -0.13 -9.41 -17.69
N TYR A 66 -0.97 -8.67 -16.95
CA TYR A 66 -1.43 -7.33 -17.35
C TYR A 66 -0.24 -6.40 -17.62
N ARG A 67 0.67 -6.28 -16.65
CA ARG A 67 1.82 -5.36 -16.74
C ARG A 67 2.75 -5.70 -17.91
N SER A 68 2.96 -6.98 -18.19
CA SER A 68 3.81 -7.42 -19.31
C SER A 68 3.12 -7.15 -20.64
N LYS A 69 1.84 -7.53 -20.76
CA LYS A 69 1.05 -7.40 -21.99
C LYS A 69 0.88 -5.95 -22.42
N TYR A 70 0.63 -5.04 -21.48
CA TYR A 70 0.39 -3.62 -21.77
C TYR A 70 1.58 -2.72 -21.45
N SER A 71 2.78 -3.28 -21.31
CA SER A 71 3.99 -2.55 -20.88
C SER A 71 4.28 -1.28 -21.68
N GLU A 72 4.14 -1.31 -23.01
CA GLU A 72 4.37 -0.14 -23.86
C GLU A 72 3.33 0.97 -23.63
N PHE A 73 2.06 0.62 -23.42
CA PHE A 73 1.02 1.60 -23.11
C PHE A 73 1.18 2.20 -21.72
N LEU A 74 1.55 1.37 -20.73
CA LEU A 74 1.75 1.79 -19.34
C LEU A 74 2.93 2.76 -19.17
N LYS A 75 3.85 2.83 -20.14
CA LYS A 75 4.94 3.82 -20.16
C LYS A 75 4.50 5.19 -20.68
N ILE A 76 3.43 5.24 -21.48
CA ILE A 76 3.03 6.42 -22.26
C ILE A 76 1.80 7.12 -21.66
N ASP A 77 0.81 6.36 -21.19
CA ASP A 77 -0.49 6.87 -20.76
C ASP A 77 -0.97 6.19 -19.45
N PHE A 78 -2.04 6.71 -18.86
CA PHE A 78 -2.66 6.14 -17.68
C PHE A 78 -3.15 4.70 -17.93
N PRO A 79 -3.05 3.82 -16.92
CA PRO A 79 -3.53 2.44 -17.03
C PRO A 79 -5.03 2.38 -17.35
N ARG A 80 -5.39 1.60 -18.37
CA ARG A 80 -6.78 1.26 -18.69
C ARG A 80 -7.13 -0.08 -18.08
N ILE A 81 -8.17 -0.12 -17.25
CA ILE A 81 -8.52 -1.30 -16.47
C ILE A 81 -9.57 -2.13 -17.21
N PRO A 82 -9.27 -3.38 -17.60
CA PRO A 82 -10.28 -4.31 -18.10
C PRO A 82 -11.22 -4.72 -16.96
N PHE A 83 -12.52 -4.53 -17.15
CA PHE A 83 -13.54 -5.07 -16.25
C PHE A 83 -14.20 -6.30 -16.88
N THR A 84 -14.25 -7.40 -16.15
CA THR A 84 -14.95 -8.63 -16.55
C THR A 84 -16.47 -8.48 -16.43
N LYS A 85 -17.24 -9.12 -17.31
CA LYS A 85 -18.70 -9.28 -17.13
C LYS A 85 -19.06 -10.30 -16.05
N ASP A 86 -18.17 -11.25 -15.76
CA ASP A 86 -18.38 -12.26 -14.71
C ASP A 86 -18.22 -11.66 -13.31
N PHE A 87 -19.34 -11.44 -12.63
CA PHE A 87 -19.36 -10.91 -11.26
C PHE A 87 -18.57 -11.79 -10.25
N LYS A 88 -18.58 -13.12 -10.40
CA LYS A 88 -17.84 -14.00 -9.47
C LYS A 88 -16.34 -13.84 -9.66
N LEU A 89 -15.90 -13.64 -10.90
CA LEU A 89 -14.49 -13.35 -11.19
C LEU A 89 -14.09 -11.96 -10.69
N PHE A 90 -14.96 -10.96 -10.87
CA PHE A 90 -14.79 -9.62 -10.29
C PHE A 90 -14.62 -9.70 -8.77
N GLN A 91 -15.49 -10.42 -8.07
CA GLN A 91 -15.42 -10.57 -6.62
C GLN A 91 -14.11 -11.24 -6.17
N LYS A 92 -13.71 -12.34 -6.80
CA LYS A 92 -12.44 -13.02 -6.48
C LYS A 92 -11.23 -12.11 -6.66
N MET A 93 -11.20 -11.33 -7.73
CA MET A 93 -10.13 -10.35 -7.97
C MET A 93 -10.16 -9.22 -6.95
N SER A 94 -11.35 -8.70 -6.60
CA SER A 94 -11.54 -7.72 -5.53
C SER A 94 -11.03 -8.26 -4.18
N ASP A 95 -11.33 -9.51 -3.82
CA ASP A 95 -10.89 -10.08 -2.55
C ASP A 95 -9.36 -10.17 -2.47
N LEU A 96 -8.71 -10.62 -3.56
CA LEU A 96 -7.24 -10.64 -3.66
C LEU A 96 -6.64 -9.22 -3.61
N GLY A 97 -7.30 -8.25 -4.22
CA GLY A 97 -6.91 -6.84 -4.17
C GLY A 97 -6.99 -6.27 -2.76
N LYS A 98 -8.02 -6.63 -2.00
CA LYS A 98 -8.17 -6.28 -0.59
C LYS A 98 -7.04 -6.88 0.24
N GLU A 99 -6.73 -8.17 0.05
CA GLU A 99 -5.60 -8.82 0.71
C GLU A 99 -4.28 -8.08 0.45
N LEU A 100 -4.02 -7.68 -0.80
CA LEU A 100 -2.83 -6.89 -1.15
C LEU A 100 -2.79 -5.52 -0.44
N ILE A 101 -3.91 -4.81 -0.40
CA ILE A 101 -3.99 -3.51 0.29
C ILE A 101 -3.73 -3.67 1.79
N ASP A 102 -4.33 -4.67 2.43
CA ASP A 102 -4.13 -4.95 3.85
C ASP A 102 -2.66 -5.30 4.16
N LEU A 103 -1.98 -6.01 3.25
CA LEU A 103 -0.54 -6.26 3.34
C LEU A 103 0.28 -4.99 3.19
N HIS A 104 0.01 -4.16 2.18
CA HIS A 104 0.80 -2.96 1.90
C HIS A 104 0.58 -1.83 2.91
N LEU A 105 -0.58 -1.82 3.59
CA LEU A 105 -0.84 -0.96 4.75
C LEU A 105 -0.28 -1.52 6.07
N LEU A 106 0.33 -2.71 6.02
CA LEU A 106 0.82 -3.47 7.18
C LEU A 106 -0.26 -3.73 8.25
N LYS A 107 -1.52 -3.85 7.82
CA LYS A 107 -2.70 -4.12 8.67
C LYS A 107 -3.10 -5.59 8.71
N SER A 108 -2.61 -6.39 7.76
CA SER A 108 -2.94 -7.82 7.70
C SER A 108 -2.40 -8.58 8.93
N GLU A 109 -3.25 -9.42 9.51
CA GLU A 109 -2.93 -10.23 10.69
C GLU A 109 -1.81 -11.24 10.42
N VAL A 110 -1.65 -11.68 9.16
CA VAL A 110 -0.60 -12.62 8.77
C VAL A 110 0.81 -12.07 9.00
N LEU A 111 0.95 -10.75 9.13
CA LEU A 111 2.20 -10.07 9.45
C LEU A 111 2.58 -10.15 10.94
N GLY A 112 1.69 -10.68 11.79
CA GLY A 112 1.96 -10.98 13.20
C GLY A 112 3.00 -12.07 13.41
N SER A 113 3.21 -12.92 12.40
CA SER A 113 4.21 -14.00 12.38
C SER A 113 5.18 -13.81 11.22
N PRO A 114 6.17 -12.91 11.34
CA PRO A 114 7.07 -12.60 10.24
C PRO A 114 7.92 -13.80 9.80
N ILE A 115 8.14 -13.93 8.49
CA ILE A 115 9.03 -14.96 7.92
C ILE A 115 10.50 -14.69 8.24
N SER A 116 10.84 -13.41 8.41
CA SER A 116 12.22 -12.99 8.64
C SER A 116 12.50 -12.83 10.13
N LYS A 117 13.67 -13.30 10.55
CA LYS A 117 14.18 -13.13 11.91
C LYS A 117 15.46 -12.34 11.87
N PHE A 118 15.67 -11.52 12.90
CA PHE A 118 16.89 -10.74 13.05
C PHE A 118 17.81 -11.42 14.07
N GLN A 119 18.99 -11.83 13.60
CA GLN A 119 19.91 -12.70 14.31
C GLN A 119 21.35 -12.13 14.28
N GLY A 120 22.26 -12.83 14.96
CA GLY A 120 23.68 -12.48 15.07
C GLY A 120 24.07 -11.94 16.44
N LYS A 121 25.36 -11.68 16.64
CA LYS A 121 25.90 -11.03 17.85
C LYS A 121 26.37 -9.62 17.50
N GLY A 122 26.65 -8.78 18.51
CA GLY A 122 27.17 -7.43 18.28
C GLY A 122 26.10 -6.34 18.11
N THR A 123 26.51 -5.21 17.52
CA THR A 123 25.71 -3.97 17.47
C THR A 123 24.70 -4.00 16.32
N ASN A 124 23.54 -3.38 16.50
CA ASN A 124 22.55 -3.20 15.44
C ASN A 124 22.90 -2.03 14.50
N PHE A 125 24.17 -1.63 14.44
CA PHE A 125 24.63 -0.52 13.62
C PHE A 125 24.70 -0.94 12.14
N VAL A 126 24.04 -0.18 11.27
CA VAL A 126 24.00 -0.46 9.83
C VAL A 126 25.25 0.13 9.17
N GLU A 127 26.16 -0.74 8.75
CA GLU A 127 27.46 -0.35 8.19
C GLU A 127 27.51 -0.58 6.68
N LYS A 128 27.54 -1.85 6.29
CA LYS A 128 27.69 -2.28 4.91
C LYS A 128 26.76 -3.46 4.71
N LEU A 129 25.79 -3.25 3.82
CA LEU A 129 24.85 -4.30 3.45
C LEU A 129 25.54 -5.36 2.60
N ARG A 130 25.20 -6.62 2.86
CA ARG A 130 25.58 -7.75 2.01
C ARG A 130 24.47 -8.79 2.03
N TYR A 131 23.91 -9.07 0.87
CA TYR A 131 23.01 -10.20 0.71
C TYR A 131 23.81 -11.48 0.42
N ASN A 132 23.42 -12.58 1.05
CA ASN A 132 23.93 -13.92 0.81
C ASN A 132 22.77 -14.78 0.31
N GLU A 133 22.72 -14.99 -1.00
CA GLU A 133 21.72 -15.79 -1.71
C GLU A 133 21.71 -17.26 -1.28
N LYS A 134 22.86 -17.84 -0.90
CA LYS A 134 22.91 -19.25 -0.48
C LYS A 134 22.26 -19.47 0.88
N GLU A 135 22.44 -18.51 1.78
CA GLU A 135 21.92 -18.58 3.15
C GLU A 135 20.58 -17.84 3.33
N LYS A 136 20.11 -17.13 2.30
CA LYS A 136 18.92 -16.26 2.38
C LYS A 136 19.02 -15.23 3.50
N LYS A 137 20.20 -14.61 3.63
CA LYS A 137 20.55 -13.66 4.70
C LYS A 137 20.95 -12.29 4.16
N VAL A 138 20.37 -11.25 4.74
CA VAL A 138 20.77 -9.85 4.52
C VAL A 138 21.55 -9.36 5.73
N PHE A 139 22.86 -9.24 5.58
CA PHE A 139 23.73 -8.69 6.60
C PHE A 139 23.66 -7.16 6.63
N ILE A 140 23.53 -6.57 7.82
CA ILE A 140 23.64 -5.12 8.02
C ILE A 140 25.06 -4.67 8.40
N ASN A 141 25.84 -5.61 8.93
CA ASN A 141 27.26 -5.51 9.25
C ASN A 141 27.86 -6.93 9.26
N LYS A 142 29.07 -7.11 9.79
CA LYS A 142 29.75 -8.43 9.77
C LYS A 142 29.02 -9.53 10.56
N GLU A 143 28.26 -9.16 11.59
CA GLU A 143 27.75 -10.12 12.58
C GLU A 143 26.21 -10.19 12.63
N ARG A 144 25.52 -9.08 12.38
CA ARG A 144 24.05 -8.98 12.44
C ARG A 144 23.41 -9.09 11.05
N TYR A 145 22.33 -9.86 10.98
CA TYR A 145 21.63 -10.12 9.72
C TYR A 145 20.15 -10.43 9.92
N PHE A 146 19.38 -10.19 8.86
CA PHE A 146 18.03 -10.72 8.69
C PHE A 146 18.11 -12.03 7.91
N GLU A 147 17.50 -13.10 8.41
CA GLU A 147 17.39 -14.38 7.69
C GLU A 147 15.99 -14.59 7.12
N GLY A 148 15.83 -15.61 6.27
CA GLY A 148 14.56 -15.95 5.64
C GLY A 148 14.14 -14.98 4.54
N ILE A 149 15.11 -14.24 3.98
CA ILE A 149 14.87 -13.31 2.86
C ILE A 149 15.19 -14.07 1.57
N GLU A 150 14.16 -14.60 0.91
CA GLU A 150 14.26 -15.25 -0.40
C GLU A 150 14.71 -14.29 -1.50
N ASP A 151 15.31 -14.79 -2.58
CA ASP A 151 15.80 -13.94 -3.68
C ASP A 151 14.66 -13.12 -4.29
N GLU A 152 13.50 -13.74 -4.53
CA GLU A 152 12.32 -13.06 -5.06
C GLU A 152 11.80 -11.93 -4.13
N VAL A 153 12.08 -12.01 -2.83
CA VAL A 153 11.75 -10.96 -1.85
C VAL A 153 12.83 -9.89 -1.82
N TRP A 154 14.10 -10.29 -1.85
CA TRP A 154 15.23 -9.38 -1.88
C TRP A 154 15.17 -8.49 -3.11
N ASP A 155 14.98 -9.09 -4.30
CA ASP A 155 14.99 -8.42 -5.60
C ASP A 155 13.65 -7.74 -5.94
N TYR A 156 12.64 -7.82 -5.07
CA TYR A 156 11.34 -7.24 -5.35
C TYR A 156 11.42 -5.71 -5.44
N GLN A 157 10.90 -5.16 -6.56
CA GLN A 157 10.94 -3.74 -6.85
C GLN A 157 9.55 -3.09 -6.89
N ILE A 158 9.48 -1.88 -6.33
CA ILE A 158 8.36 -0.96 -6.54
C ILE A 158 8.93 0.31 -7.17
N GLY A 159 8.50 0.60 -8.40
CA GLY A 159 9.19 1.57 -9.25
C GLY A 159 10.63 1.14 -9.49
N GLY A 160 11.58 2.06 -9.39
CA GLY A 160 13.02 1.75 -9.50
C GLY A 160 13.69 1.30 -8.20
N TYR A 161 12.93 1.08 -7.12
CA TYR A 161 13.50 0.78 -5.80
C TYR A 161 13.31 -0.68 -5.43
N GLN A 162 14.44 -1.36 -5.19
CA GLN A 162 14.46 -2.64 -4.49
C GLN A 162 14.12 -2.41 -3.01
N VAL A 163 12.95 -2.89 -2.59
CA VAL A 163 12.29 -2.42 -1.35
C VAL A 163 13.13 -2.71 -0.10
N CYS A 164 13.56 -3.97 0.07
CA CYS A 164 14.35 -4.40 1.22
C CYS A 164 15.72 -3.71 1.28
N ASP A 165 16.43 -3.67 0.15
CA ASP A 165 17.74 -3.03 0.06
C ASP A 165 17.66 -1.52 0.34
N LYS A 166 16.73 -0.82 -0.31
CA LYS A 166 16.56 0.64 -0.15
C LYS A 166 16.26 1.01 1.30
N TRP A 167 15.36 0.28 1.96
CA TRP A 167 14.96 0.56 3.34
C TRP A 167 16.13 0.52 4.32
N LEU A 168 17.06 -0.44 4.13
CA LEU A 168 18.26 -0.58 4.94
C LEU A 168 19.33 0.45 4.56
N LYS A 169 19.51 0.75 3.27
CA LYS A 169 20.46 1.78 2.80
C LYS A 169 20.15 3.15 3.39
N ASP A 170 18.87 3.50 3.51
CA ASP A 170 18.42 4.78 4.10
C ASP A 170 18.69 4.89 5.60
N ARG A 171 19.09 3.79 6.24
CA ARG A 171 19.47 3.70 7.65
C ARG A 171 20.95 3.45 7.86
N LYS A 172 21.78 3.51 6.81
CA LYS A 172 23.24 3.41 6.93
C LYS A 172 23.76 4.47 7.90
N GLY A 173 24.65 4.06 8.81
CA GLY A 173 25.18 4.93 9.86
C GLY A 173 24.26 5.10 11.07
N ARG A 174 23.22 4.28 11.21
CA ARG A 174 22.28 4.31 12.35
C ARG A 174 22.20 2.97 13.05
N ILE A 175 21.77 2.96 14.31
CA ILE A 175 21.46 1.75 15.08
C ILE A 175 19.98 1.41 14.87
N LEU A 176 19.67 0.19 14.45
CA LEU A 176 18.27 -0.26 14.33
C LEU A 176 17.65 -0.48 15.71
N THR A 177 16.51 0.15 15.94
CA THR A 177 15.65 -0.09 17.11
C THR A 177 14.88 -1.40 16.96
N LEU A 178 14.25 -1.87 18.05
CA LEU A 178 13.36 -3.04 17.98
C LEU A 178 12.18 -2.81 17.04
N ASP A 179 11.67 -1.58 16.97
CA ASP A 179 10.58 -1.22 16.06
C ASP A 179 11.03 -1.21 14.60
N ASP A 180 12.24 -0.71 14.31
CA ASP A 180 12.86 -0.81 12.99
C ASP A 180 12.98 -2.26 12.54
N ILE A 181 13.52 -3.12 13.42
CA ILE A 181 13.70 -4.55 13.14
C ILE A 181 12.36 -5.22 12.86
N ARG A 182 11.37 -5.00 13.73
CA ARG A 182 10.02 -5.57 13.58
C ARG A 182 9.36 -5.07 12.28
N HIS A 183 9.50 -3.79 11.98
CA HIS A 183 8.96 -3.20 10.77
C HIS A 183 9.59 -3.81 9.52
N TYR A 184 10.92 -3.95 9.47
CA TYR A 184 11.60 -4.58 8.35
C TYR A 184 11.15 -6.04 8.14
N CYS A 185 11.04 -6.82 9.23
CA CYS A 185 10.52 -8.19 9.17
C CYS A 185 9.09 -8.24 8.61
N LYS A 186 8.22 -7.31 9.00
CA LYS A 186 6.86 -7.19 8.46
C LYS A 186 6.87 -6.83 6.97
N VAL A 187 7.73 -5.90 6.54
CA VAL A 187 7.88 -5.53 5.13
C VAL A 187 8.31 -6.73 4.30
N ALA A 188 9.36 -7.46 4.70
CA ALA A 188 9.81 -8.66 4.00
C ALA A 188 8.69 -9.72 3.89
N THR A 189 7.92 -9.89 4.96
CA THR A 189 6.78 -10.81 4.98
C THR A 189 5.66 -10.34 4.04
N ALA A 190 5.35 -9.05 4.03
CA ALA A 190 4.36 -8.46 3.13
C ALA A 190 4.75 -8.70 1.68
N LEU A 191 6.01 -8.45 1.30
CA LEU A 191 6.51 -8.71 -0.06
C LEU A 191 6.38 -10.18 -0.47
N LYS A 192 6.76 -11.12 0.42
CA LYS A 192 6.57 -12.56 0.14
C LYS A 192 5.11 -12.90 -0.13
N LYS A 193 4.19 -12.38 0.69
CA LYS A 193 2.75 -12.61 0.53
C LYS A 193 2.17 -11.91 -0.70
N THR A 194 2.67 -10.73 -1.04
CA THR A 194 2.35 -10.04 -2.30
C THR A 194 2.69 -10.93 -3.49
N ILE A 195 3.89 -11.52 -3.54
CA ILE A 195 4.31 -12.41 -4.63
C ILE A 195 3.39 -13.64 -4.72
N GLU A 196 3.00 -14.24 -3.58
CA GLU A 196 2.05 -15.35 -3.54
C GLU A 196 0.67 -14.95 -4.10
N ILE A 197 0.17 -13.76 -3.75
CA ILE A 197 -1.11 -13.26 -4.25
C ILE A 197 -1.03 -12.90 -5.74
N GLN A 198 0.07 -12.30 -6.21
CA GLN A 198 0.29 -12.05 -7.63
C GLN A 198 0.19 -13.34 -8.45
N LYS A 199 0.78 -14.45 -7.96
CA LYS A 199 0.65 -15.77 -8.60
C LYS A 199 -0.81 -16.24 -8.67
N LYS A 200 -1.65 -15.93 -7.66
CA LYS A 200 -3.10 -16.23 -7.71
C LYS A 200 -3.84 -15.34 -8.71
N ILE A 201 -3.54 -14.04 -8.71
CA ILE A 201 -4.09 -13.06 -9.65
C ILE A 201 -3.76 -13.47 -11.09
N ASP A 202 -2.51 -13.82 -11.38
CA ASP A 202 -2.06 -14.20 -12.72
C ASP A 202 -2.75 -15.47 -13.24
N ARG A 203 -3.21 -16.38 -12.35
CA ARG A 203 -4.04 -17.53 -12.76
C ARG A 203 -5.46 -17.13 -13.18
N LEU A 204 -5.99 -16.05 -12.62
CA LEU A 204 -7.34 -15.56 -12.87
C LEU A 204 -7.39 -14.54 -14.00
N TYR A 205 -6.37 -13.71 -14.14
CA TYR A 205 -6.33 -12.58 -15.08
C TYR A 205 -6.69 -12.95 -16.53
N PRO A 206 -6.21 -14.07 -17.13
CA PRO A 206 -6.58 -14.44 -18.49
C PRO A 206 -8.08 -14.67 -18.70
N GLN A 207 -8.84 -14.96 -17.63
CA GLN A 207 -10.29 -15.13 -17.71
C GLN A 207 -11.02 -13.80 -17.83
N ILE A 208 -10.44 -12.71 -17.29
CA ILE A 208 -11.01 -11.36 -17.37
C ILE A 208 -11.09 -10.92 -18.84
N GLU A 209 -10.02 -11.16 -19.60
CA GLU A 209 -9.93 -10.70 -20.99
C GLU A 209 -10.83 -11.48 -21.97
N LYS A 210 -11.49 -12.55 -21.52
CA LYS A 210 -12.39 -13.34 -22.37
C LYS A 210 -13.74 -12.66 -22.59
N ASP A 211 -14.21 -11.91 -21.60
CA ASP A 211 -15.51 -11.26 -21.66
C ASP A 211 -15.49 -9.94 -20.89
N LEU A 212 -15.21 -8.87 -21.62
CA LEU A 212 -15.03 -7.54 -21.07
C LEU A 212 -16.33 -6.73 -21.13
N ILE A 213 -16.51 -5.87 -20.14
CA ILE A 213 -17.48 -4.79 -20.18
C ILE A 213 -17.02 -3.76 -21.19
N GLU A 214 -17.89 -3.44 -22.13
CA GLU A 214 -17.68 -2.35 -23.08
C GLU A 214 -18.14 -1.05 -22.43
N PHE A 215 -17.24 -0.08 -22.38
CA PHE A 215 -17.55 1.29 -21.99
C PHE A 215 -17.65 2.13 -23.25
N GLU A 216 -18.76 2.85 -23.43
CA GLU A 216 -18.90 3.78 -24.55
C GLU A 216 -17.77 4.80 -24.51
N LYS A 217 -17.16 5.04 -25.68
CA LYS A 217 -16.12 6.08 -25.81
C LYS A 217 -16.80 7.44 -25.79
N TYR A 218 -16.40 8.28 -24.83
CA TYR A 218 -16.64 9.72 -24.89
C TYR A 218 -15.82 10.37 -26.00
#